data_AF-A0A7X1M6J9-F1
#
_entry.id   AF-A0A7X1M6J9-F1
#
_cell.length_a   1.000
_cell.length_b   1.000
_cell.length_c   1.000
_cell.angle_alpha   90.00
_cell.angle_beta   90.00
_cell.angle_gamma   90.00
#
_symmetry.space_group_name_H-M   'P 1'
#
loop_
_entity.id
_entity.type
_entity.pdbx_description
1 polymer ?
#
loop_
_entity_poly.entity_id
_entity_poly.type
_entity_poly.pdbx_seq_one_letter_code
_entity_poly.pdbx_strand_id
1 'polypeptide(L)' 'MTEKPNATENMQITEIRVFEGLPPAAQRALEEAEARRAAEKEAQAPREIGGRGGKDPARFGDWEIKGRTIDF' A
#
# COMPACT_ATOMS: atom_id res chain seq x y z
N MET A 1 -17.21 -23.23 15.41
CA MET A 1 -18.22 -22.23 15.00
C MET A 1 -17.50 -20.96 14.61
N THR A 2 -17.33 -20.67 13.31
CA THR A 2 -16.80 -19.38 12.85
C THR A 2 -17.99 -18.51 12.44
N GLU A 3 -18.39 -17.61 13.33
CA GLU A 3 -19.44 -16.63 13.02
C GLU A 3 -18.93 -15.72 11.91
N LYS A 4 -19.63 -15.74 10.77
CA LYS A 4 -19.35 -14.85 9.65
C LYS A 4 -19.79 -13.44 10.09
N PRO A 5 -18.95 -12.40 9.89
CA PRO A 5 -19.31 -11.04 10.29
C PRO A 5 -20.61 -10.62 9.59
N ASN A 6 -21.53 -10.07 10.37
CA ASN A 6 -22.89 -9.76 9.94
C ASN A 6 -22.88 -8.59 8.93
N ALA A 7 -23.83 -8.57 7.99
CA ALA A 7 -23.94 -7.52 6.96
C ALA A 7 -23.96 -6.09 7.56
N THR A 8 -24.53 -5.94 8.77
CA THR A 8 -24.59 -4.66 9.49
C THR A 8 -23.20 -4.18 9.95
N GLU A 9 -22.33 -5.08 10.42
CA GLU A 9 -20.95 -4.75 10.82
C GLU A 9 -20.12 -4.39 9.59
N ASN A 10 -20.33 -5.09 8.48
CA ASN A 10 -19.65 -4.80 7.21
C ASN A 10 -20.04 -3.41 6.66
N MET A 11 -21.30 -2.97 6.82
CA MET A 11 -21.71 -1.62 6.41
C MET A 11 -21.07 -0.54 7.28
N GLN A 12 -21.02 -0.71 8.61
CA GLN A 12 -20.35 0.24 9.51
C GLN A 12 -18.83 0.33 9.23
N ILE A 13 -18.18 -0.80 8.95
CA ILE A 13 -16.76 -0.82 8.54
C ILE A 13 -16.56 -0.07 7.21
N THR A 14 -17.55 -0.10 6.32
CA THR A 14 -17.49 0.60 5.03
C THR A 14 -17.67 2.11 5.21
N GLU A 15 -18.55 2.54 6.11
CA GLU A 15 -18.74 3.97 6.43
C GLU A 15 -17.52 4.60 7.12
N ILE A 16 -16.85 3.89 8.03
CA ILE A 16 -15.65 4.37 8.74
C ILE A 16 -14.45 4.55 7.78
N ARG A 17 -14.45 3.87 6.63
CA ARG A 17 -13.39 3.98 5.61
C ARG A 17 -13.52 5.23 4.75
N VAL A 18 -14.61 5.98 4.86
CA VAL A 18 -14.77 7.28 4.19
C VAL A 18 -13.92 8.29 4.95
N PHE A 19 -13.12 9.09 4.24
CA PHE A 19 -12.18 10.06 4.85
C PHE A 19 -12.85 10.98 5.89
N GLU A 20 -14.08 11.41 5.62
CA GLU A 20 -14.90 12.25 6.52
C GLU A 20 -15.33 11.54 7.81
N GLY A 21 -15.44 10.21 7.79
CA GLY A 21 -15.77 9.38 8.96
C GLY A 21 -14.56 9.01 9.83
N LEU A 22 -13.34 9.37 9.40
CA LEU A 22 -12.13 9.09 10.17
C LEU A 22 -11.97 10.06 11.35
N PRO A 23 -11.36 9.61 12.47
CA PRO A 23 -10.98 10.50 13.56
C PRO A 23 -10.09 11.65 13.07
N PRO A 24 -10.17 12.85 13.69
CA PRO A 24 -9.42 14.03 13.25
C PRO A 24 -7.89 13.85 13.32
N ALA A 25 -7.40 12.88 14.10
CA ALA A 25 -5.99 12.51 14.08
C ALA A 25 -5.60 11.73 12.81
N ALA A 26 -6.48 10.85 12.32
CA ALA A 26 -6.24 10.06 11.12
C ALA A 26 -6.34 10.90 9.84
N GLN A 27 -7.29 11.85 9.79
CA GLN A 27 -7.39 12.82 8.69
C GLN A 27 -6.11 13.64 8.54
N ARG A 28 -5.63 14.25 9.64
CA ARG A 28 -4.38 15.02 9.65
C ARG A 28 -3.16 14.18 9.22
N ALA A 29 -3.08 12.93 9.68
CA ALA A 29 -1.99 12.03 9.31
C ALA A 29 -1.98 11.72 7.80
N LEU A 30 -3.16 11.55 7.20
CA LEU A 30 -3.30 11.33 5.75
C LEU A 30 -2.94 12.59 4.96
N GLU A 31 -3.41 13.76 5.38
CA GLU A 31 -3.07 15.05 4.77
C GLU A 31 -1.57 15.34 4.84
N GLU A 32 -0.92 15.08 5.98
CA GLU A 32 0.53 15.23 6.10
C GLU A 32 1.28 14.24 5.20
N ALA A 33 0.83 12.99 5.12
CA ALA A 33 1.43 12.00 4.24
C ALA A 33 1.27 12.35 2.76
N GLU A 34 0.14 12.96 2.38
CA GLU A 34 -0.10 13.48 1.03
C GLU A 34 0.77 14.70 0.74
N ALA A 35 0.86 15.66 1.67
CA ALA A 35 1.73 16.82 1.56
C ALA A 35 3.21 16.40 1.42
N ARG A 36 3.63 15.36 2.14
CA ARG A 36 4.98 14.78 2.00
C ARG A 36 5.19 14.14 0.63
N ARG A 37 4.22 13.36 0.13
CA ARG A 37 4.29 12.78 -1.22
C ARG A 37 4.28 13.83 -2.33
N ALA A 38 3.56 14.93 -2.16
CA ALA A 38 3.53 16.04 -3.11
C ALA A 38 4.83 16.86 -3.09
N ALA A 39 5.44 17.02 -1.91
CA ALA A 39 6.72 17.72 -1.73
C ALA A 39 7.91 16.86 -2.18
N GLU A 40 7.83 15.55 -1.98
CA GLU A 40 8.75 14.57 -2.54
C GLU A 40 8.47 14.48 -4.04
N LYS A 41 9.10 15.38 -4.81
CA LYS A 41 9.20 15.20 -6.26
C LYS A 41 9.72 13.80 -6.47
N GLU A 42 8.86 12.93 -6.98
CA GLU A 42 9.21 11.60 -7.45
C GLU A 42 10.36 11.85 -8.43
N ALA A 43 11.59 11.64 -7.94
CA ALA A 43 12.74 11.74 -8.80
C ALA A 43 12.44 10.71 -9.87
N GLN A 44 12.16 11.18 -11.10
CA GLN A 44 11.96 10.31 -12.24
C GLN A 44 13.29 9.64 -12.51
N ALA A 45 13.62 8.66 -11.67
CA ALA A 45 14.69 7.74 -11.91
C ALA A 45 14.38 7.15 -13.28
N PRO A 46 15.38 7.11 -14.19
CA PRO A 46 15.16 6.52 -15.50
C PRO A 46 14.55 5.15 -15.29
N ARG A 47 13.42 4.93 -15.96
CA ARG A 47 12.70 3.67 -15.85
C ARG A 47 13.68 2.55 -16.18
N GLU A 48 13.82 1.61 -15.25
CA GLU A 48 14.66 0.45 -15.47
C GLU A 48 14.08 -0.38 -16.63
N ILE A 49 14.89 -0.59 -17.68
CA ILE A 49 14.50 -1.38 -18.85
C ILE A 49 15.06 -2.78 -18.67
N GLY A 50 14.19 -3.78 -18.57
CA GLY A 50 14.58 -5.18 -18.36
C GLY A 50 14.80 -5.57 -16.89
N GLY A 51 14.67 -4.64 -15.94
CA GLY A 51 14.69 -4.95 -14.52
C GLY A 51 13.44 -5.72 -14.05
N ARG A 52 13.57 -6.45 -12.95
CA ARG A 52 12.46 -7.21 -12.33
C ARG A 52 11.29 -6.30 -11.91
N GLY A 53 11.56 -5.00 -11.69
CA GLY A 53 10.66 -4.09 -11.01
C GLY A 53 10.47 -4.48 -9.53
N GLY A 54 9.89 -3.59 -8.74
CA GLY A 54 9.65 -3.86 -7.32
C GLY A 54 10.89 -3.68 -6.43
N LYS A 55 10.82 -4.19 -5.20
CA LYS A 55 11.85 -3.99 -4.19
C LYS A 55 13.03 -4.97 -4.36
N ASP A 56 14.19 -4.56 -3.87
CA ASP A 56 15.45 -5.31 -3.90
C ASP A 56 15.27 -6.75 -3.34
N PRO A 57 15.44 -7.79 -4.16
CA PRO A 57 15.20 -9.18 -3.74
C PRO A 57 16.18 -9.63 -2.66
N ALA A 58 17.40 -9.08 -2.62
CA ALA A 58 18.37 -9.39 -1.57
C ALA A 58 17.92 -8.88 -0.19
N ARG A 59 17.14 -7.79 -0.16
CA ARG A 59 16.62 -7.22 1.09
C ARG A 59 15.31 -7.82 1.54
N PHE A 60 14.45 -8.20 0.59
CA PHE A 60 13.08 -8.61 0.88
C PHE A 60 12.81 -10.10 0.64
N GLY A 61 13.81 -10.88 0.18
CA GLY A 61 13.70 -12.31 -0.04
C GLY A 61 12.86 -12.71 -1.26
N ASP A 62 12.42 -11.74 -2.07
CA ASP A 62 11.54 -11.95 -3.21
C ASP A 62 12.33 -12.24 -4.50
N TRP A 63 13.02 -13.37 -4.51
CA TRP A 63 13.78 -13.85 -5.68
C TRP A 63 12.89 -14.53 -6.73
N GLU A 64 11.57 -14.52 -6.53
CA GLU A 64 10.64 -15.26 -7.37
C GLU A 64 10.09 -14.39 -8.51
N ILE A 65 10.21 -14.87 -9.74
CA ILE A 65 9.54 -14.29 -10.91
C ILE A 65 8.68 -15.38 -11.54
N LYS A 66 7.35 -15.21 -11.46
CA LYS A 66 6.35 -16.14 -12.05
C LYS A 66 6.52 -17.59 -11.56
N GLY A 67 6.64 -17.85 -10.25
CA GLY A 67 6.75 -19.21 -9.74
C GLY A 67 8.16 -19.80 -9.74
N ARG A 68 9.18 -19.01 -10.09
CA ARG A 68 10.57 -19.48 -10.23
C ARG A 68 11.53 -18.57 -9.50
N THR A 69 12.34 -19.13 -8.62
CA THR A 69 13.50 -18.47 -8.04
C THR A 69 14.52 -18.20 -9.15
N ILE A 70 14.88 -16.94 -9.36
CA ILE A 70 15.80 -16.48 -10.41
C ILE A 70 16.93 -15.72 -9.73
N ASP A 71 18.18 -16.15 -9.95
CA ASP A 71 19.41 -15.62 -9.33
C ASP A 71 20.43 -15.18 -10.40
N PHE A 72 20.02 -14.41 -11.42
CA PHE A 72 20.89 -13.72 -12.40
C PHE A 72 20.06 -12.92 -13.41
#